data_AF-A0A9E2I339-F1
#
_entry.id   AF-A0A9E2I339-F1
#
_cell.length_a   1.000
_cell.length_b   1.000
_cell.length_c   1.000
_cell.angle_alpha   90.00
_cell.angle_beta   90.00
_cell.angle_gamma   90.00
#
_symmetry.space_group_name_H-M   'P 1'
#
loop_
_entity.id
_entity.type
_entity.pdbx_description
1 polymer ?
#
loop_
_entity_poly.entity_id
_entity_poly.type
_entity_poly.pdbx_seq_one_letter_code
_entity_poly.pdbx_strand_id
1 'polypeptide(L)'
;WNLVAGETREGYVYQRLLRKLEIEGEALEGKVFDVLGALFDQTPLRKLLVDAIRYGDQPEVRAKLEQAVDNAVDREHVRELLEARSLAMDSMDVTQVARIREDMERYAARRLQPYYIKSFFMQAFETLGGSLSERELGRYRVSYVPARIRQRAKELGTTVPVWEKYDRVCFDKERINISGAPNADFICPGHPLLDTVIDLVLDKHGNLLRSGSVLVDPTDPGQEPRALFFLEQNIQDARGTQKSGQRLISQEIHFVEIDEKSETRGGGSAPYLDYRPITPDELQQIRPFLEADWLSGSDLESRVTAYAIENLVPGHLGRVRLQREKLIDKTKVAVHEGLTKEINHWDGQANRFRQDLKRGKPNARLNLERAGQRAAEMVARLESRMHELELDRQISATPPVVIGGAIVVPIGLILGERTPPEIMDTRITEQIAMRVVMQAETELGNHPRDVSREKIGYDIESFDPQTGLLRFIEVKGRKAGADTVTVYHTEILNGLNAEEQFILALVEIDAGQAVEPRYVFNPFQREPDPGAVSVNYNLKELLARSKTP
;
A
#
# COMPACT_ATOMS: atom_id res chain seq x y z
N TRP A 1 21.14 14.28 41.07
CA TRP A 1 21.78 13.12 40.42
C TRP A 1 21.46 13.21 38.94
N ASN A 2 22.47 13.45 38.11
CA ASN A 2 22.29 13.74 36.69
C ASN A 2 22.68 12.50 35.87
N LEU A 3 21.69 11.82 35.30
CA LEU A 3 21.85 10.62 34.48
C LEU A 3 22.52 10.89 33.11
N VAL A 4 22.71 12.17 32.75
CA VAL A 4 23.18 12.60 31.43
C VAL A 4 24.65 13.07 31.47
N ALA A 5 25.22 13.31 32.66
CA ALA A 5 26.62 13.69 32.81
C ALA A 5 27.49 12.45 33.02
N GLY A 6 28.35 12.13 32.04
CA GLY A 6 29.25 10.97 32.07
C GLY A 6 30.28 10.96 33.21
N GLU A 7 30.46 12.09 33.88
CA GLU A 7 31.35 12.24 35.04
C GLU A 7 30.68 11.87 36.38
N THR A 8 29.40 11.48 36.37
CA THR A 8 28.70 11.02 37.58
C THR A 8 28.77 9.50 37.74
N ARG A 9 28.61 9.02 38.98
CA ARG A 9 28.70 7.58 39.32
C ARG A 9 27.65 6.76 38.59
N GLU A 10 26.47 7.32 38.37
CA GLU A 10 25.38 6.73 37.59
C GLU A 10 25.63 6.82 36.08
N GLY A 11 26.19 7.96 35.63
CA GLY A 11 26.54 8.19 34.22
C GLY A 11 27.55 7.16 33.69
N TYR A 12 28.51 6.73 34.52
CA TYR A 12 29.49 5.71 34.14
C TYR A 12 28.85 4.36 33.79
N VAL A 13 27.93 3.87 34.63
CA VAL A 13 27.21 2.60 34.40
C VAL A 13 26.33 2.70 33.15
N TYR A 14 25.67 3.84 32.96
CA TYR A 14 24.83 4.09 31.79
C TYR A 14 25.64 4.16 30.49
N GLN A 15 26.79 4.85 30.51
CA GLN A 15 27.68 4.97 29.35
C GLN A 15 28.27 3.63 28.95
N ARG A 16 28.67 2.80 29.92
CA ARG A 16 29.16 1.44 29.64
C ARG A 16 28.07 0.56 29.04
N LEU A 17 26.87 0.60 29.59
CA LEU A 17 25.72 -0.14 29.08
C LEU A 17 25.39 0.27 27.63
N LEU A 18 25.26 1.58 27.37
CA LEU A 18 24.95 2.09 26.03
C LEU A 18 26.04 1.70 25.02
N ARG A 19 27.32 1.83 25.39
CA ARG A 19 28.43 1.42 24.54
C ARG A 19 28.39 -0.07 24.22
N LYS A 20 28.04 -0.92 25.19
CA LYS A 20 27.94 -2.37 24.98
C LYS A 20 26.74 -2.74 24.11
N LEU A 21 25.59 -2.09 24.33
CA LEU A 21 24.40 -2.25 23.48
C LEU A 21 24.63 -1.78 22.05
N GLU A 22 25.43 -0.75 21.84
CA GLU A 22 25.79 -0.25 20.51
C GLU A 22 26.68 -1.26 19.76
N ILE A 23 27.71 -1.80 20.45
CA ILE A 23 28.59 -2.85 19.90
C ILE A 23 27.79 -4.12 19.53
N GLU A 24 26.95 -4.61 20.43
CA GLU A 24 26.13 -5.80 20.14
C GLU A 24 25.01 -5.49 19.13
N GLY A 25 24.52 -4.25 19.11
CA GLY A 25 23.53 -3.75 18.17
C GLY A 25 24.04 -3.77 16.73
N GLU A 26 25.26 -3.28 16.48
CA GLU A 26 25.91 -3.38 15.18
C GLU A 26 26.12 -4.84 14.75
N ALA A 27 26.49 -5.71 15.69
CA ALA A 27 26.73 -7.13 15.41
C ALA A 27 25.45 -7.97 15.16
N LEU A 28 24.27 -7.42 15.47
CA LEU A 28 22.96 -8.07 15.37
C LEU A 28 21.94 -7.24 14.56
N GLU A 29 22.41 -6.37 13.67
CA GLU A 29 21.59 -5.56 12.76
C GLU A 29 20.49 -4.73 13.47
N GLY A 30 20.78 -4.21 14.65
CA GLY A 30 19.87 -3.36 15.42
C GLY A 30 18.78 -4.11 16.22
N LYS A 31 18.75 -5.45 16.21
CA LYS A 31 17.70 -6.25 16.90
C LYS A 31 17.85 -6.31 18.43
N VAL A 32 18.97 -5.83 18.98
CA VAL A 32 19.24 -5.83 20.43
C VAL A 32 18.24 -4.96 21.21
N PHE A 33 17.74 -3.89 20.58
CA PHE A 33 16.76 -3.00 21.21
C PHE A 33 15.43 -3.68 21.51
N ASP A 34 15.09 -4.75 20.76
CA ASP A 34 13.86 -5.49 20.95
C ASP A 34 13.84 -6.25 22.29
N VAL A 35 14.99 -6.71 22.77
CA VAL A 35 15.12 -7.54 23.98
C VAL A 35 15.56 -6.78 25.23
N LEU A 36 15.73 -5.44 25.13
CA LEU A 36 16.19 -4.58 26.24
C LEU A 36 15.43 -4.77 27.56
N GLY A 37 14.12 -5.01 27.49
CA GLY A 37 13.31 -5.24 28.69
C GLY A 37 13.62 -6.55 29.41
N ALA A 38 14.02 -7.58 28.67
CA ALA A 38 14.28 -8.94 29.19
C ALA A 38 15.74 -9.13 29.66
N LEU A 39 16.70 -8.34 29.14
CA LEU A 39 18.12 -8.41 29.52
C LEU A 39 18.37 -8.19 31.03
N PHE A 40 17.44 -7.52 31.73
CA PHE A 40 17.59 -7.15 33.15
C PHE A 40 16.63 -7.87 34.10
N ASP A 41 16.02 -8.98 33.68
CA ASP A 41 15.09 -9.75 34.52
C ASP A 41 15.77 -10.38 35.74
N GLN A 42 17.00 -10.90 35.58
CA GLN A 42 17.74 -11.53 36.69
C GLN A 42 18.39 -10.52 37.64
N THR A 43 18.91 -9.41 37.11
CA THR A 43 19.47 -8.31 37.91
C THR A 43 18.89 -6.99 37.42
N PRO A 44 17.90 -6.43 38.14
CA PRO A 44 17.28 -5.19 37.72
C PRO A 44 18.31 -4.06 37.60
N LEU A 45 18.29 -3.34 36.48
CA LEU A 45 19.16 -2.18 36.23
C LEU A 45 19.12 -1.17 37.40
N ARG A 46 17.95 -1.03 38.03
CA ARG A 46 17.76 -0.22 39.25
C ARG A 46 18.69 -0.64 40.40
N LYS A 47 18.96 -1.93 40.59
CA LYS A 47 19.85 -2.44 41.65
C LYS A 47 21.31 -2.09 41.33
N LEU A 48 21.73 -2.28 40.08
CA LEU A 48 23.08 -1.92 39.61
C LEU A 48 23.34 -0.42 39.80
N LEU A 49 22.36 0.43 39.48
CA LEU A 49 22.45 1.87 39.70
C LEU A 49 22.54 2.23 41.19
N VAL A 50 21.75 1.57 42.06
CA VAL A 50 21.81 1.79 43.51
C VAL A 50 23.14 1.36 44.11
N ASP A 51 23.69 0.23 43.67
CA ASP A 51 24.98 -0.27 44.15
C ASP A 51 26.13 0.62 43.67
N ALA A 52 26.05 1.16 42.45
CA ALA A 52 26.98 2.18 41.93
C ALA A 52 26.95 3.48 42.74
N ILE A 53 25.76 3.91 43.19
CA ILE A 53 25.60 5.11 44.03
C ILE A 53 26.21 4.89 45.42
N ARG A 54 25.98 3.72 46.02
CA ARG A 54 26.37 3.42 47.41
C ARG A 54 27.84 3.08 47.58
N TYR A 55 28.47 2.43 46.61
CA TYR A 55 29.79 1.83 46.77
C TYR A 55 30.73 2.05 45.55
N GLY A 56 30.37 2.91 44.61
CA GLY A 56 31.09 3.11 43.34
C GLY A 56 32.50 3.71 43.41
N ASP A 57 33.03 4.02 44.60
CA ASP A 57 34.43 4.43 44.80
C ASP A 57 35.35 3.25 45.11
N GLN A 58 34.80 2.05 45.35
CA GLN A 58 35.59 0.83 45.58
C GLN A 58 35.94 0.16 44.25
N PRO A 59 37.23 -0.10 43.94
CA PRO A 59 37.66 -0.72 42.68
C PRO A 59 37.01 -2.08 42.43
N GLU A 60 36.86 -2.88 43.49
CA GLU A 60 36.25 -4.21 43.44
C GLU A 60 34.77 -4.16 43.06
N VAL A 61 34.04 -3.13 43.54
CA VAL A 61 32.62 -2.96 43.24
C VAL A 61 32.42 -2.45 41.81
N ARG A 62 33.29 -1.57 41.32
CA ARG A 62 33.27 -1.16 39.90
C ARG A 62 33.49 -2.34 38.96
N ALA A 63 34.50 -3.17 39.22
CA ALA A 63 34.76 -4.36 38.41
C ALA A 63 33.55 -5.32 38.41
N LYS A 64 32.89 -5.48 39.57
CA LYS A 64 31.69 -6.31 39.69
C LYS A 64 30.48 -5.74 38.94
N LEU A 65 30.33 -4.42 38.92
CA LEU A 65 29.26 -3.74 38.16
C LEU A 65 29.50 -3.83 36.65
N GLU A 66 30.74 -3.66 36.20
CA GLU A 66 31.12 -3.83 34.80
C GLU A 66 30.88 -5.26 34.33
N GLN A 67 31.31 -6.26 35.11
CA GLN A 67 31.07 -7.66 34.80
C GLN A 67 29.57 -7.99 34.77
N ALA A 68 28.77 -7.40 35.66
CA ALA A 68 27.32 -7.60 35.65
C ALA A 68 26.64 -6.99 34.42
N VAL A 69 27.10 -5.83 33.93
CA VAL A 69 26.61 -5.21 32.69
C VAL A 69 27.04 -6.01 31.47
N ASP A 70 28.31 -6.44 31.43
CA ASP A 70 28.85 -7.21 30.31
C ASP A 70 28.18 -8.59 30.21
N ASN A 71 27.86 -9.25 31.34
CA ASN A 71 27.12 -10.52 31.35
C ASN A 71 25.64 -10.36 30.98
N ALA A 72 24.99 -9.25 31.38
CA ALA A 72 23.59 -9.00 31.06
C ALA A 72 23.37 -8.70 29.57
N VAL A 73 24.39 -8.21 28.88
CA VAL A 73 24.40 -7.90 27.44
C VAL A 73 25.34 -8.85 26.70
N ASP A 74 25.49 -10.07 27.20
CA ASP A 74 26.30 -11.08 26.54
C ASP A 74 25.63 -11.55 25.23
N ARG A 75 26.44 -11.79 24.20
CA ARG A 75 25.95 -12.06 22.85
C ARG A 75 25.18 -13.37 22.74
N GLU A 76 25.60 -14.42 23.45
CA GLU A 76 24.86 -15.69 23.47
C GLU A 76 23.52 -15.50 24.18
N HIS A 77 23.51 -14.77 25.30
CA HIS A 77 22.28 -14.48 26.04
C HIS A 77 21.28 -13.63 25.25
N VAL A 78 21.75 -12.58 24.56
CA VAL A 78 20.91 -11.76 23.68
C VAL A 78 20.36 -12.62 22.53
N ARG A 79 21.17 -13.51 21.97
CA ARG A 79 20.75 -14.44 20.90
C ARG A 79 19.72 -15.44 21.40
N GLU A 80 19.90 -16.02 22.59
CA GLU A 80 18.92 -16.91 23.22
C GLU A 80 17.58 -16.21 23.49
N LEU A 81 17.60 -14.95 23.93
CA LEU A 81 16.38 -14.17 24.15
C LEU A 81 15.69 -13.81 22.82
N LEU A 82 16.47 -13.51 21.78
CA LEU A 82 15.95 -13.30 20.43
C LEU A 82 15.39 -14.59 19.83
N GLU A 83 16.06 -15.73 20.01
CA GLU A 83 15.63 -17.05 19.57
C GLU A 83 14.39 -17.50 20.34
N ALA A 84 14.34 -17.37 21.66
CA ALA A 84 13.17 -17.71 22.48
C ALA A 84 11.95 -16.87 22.10
N ARG A 85 12.15 -15.58 21.77
CA ARG A 85 11.08 -14.70 21.30
C ARG A 85 10.71 -14.95 19.83
N SER A 86 11.67 -15.36 19.01
CA SER A 86 11.46 -15.83 17.63
C SER A 86 10.80 -17.21 17.57
N LEU A 87 10.94 -18.02 18.62
CA LEU A 87 10.27 -19.32 18.79
C LEU A 87 8.85 -19.14 19.34
N ALA A 88 8.62 -18.11 20.18
CA ALA A 88 7.28 -17.73 20.66
C ALA A 88 6.49 -16.93 19.62
N MET A 89 7.16 -16.16 18.75
CA MET A 89 6.59 -15.62 17.53
C MET A 89 6.85 -16.60 16.40
N ASP A 90 6.08 -17.70 16.36
CA ASP A 90 6.03 -18.70 15.29
C ASP A 90 6.74 -18.22 14.02
N SER A 91 7.81 -18.95 13.65
CA SER A 91 8.40 -18.87 12.32
C SER A 91 7.26 -18.79 11.32
N MET A 92 7.04 -17.63 10.73
CA MET A 92 6.07 -17.49 9.67
C MET A 92 6.48 -18.52 8.62
N ASP A 93 5.59 -19.48 8.36
CA ASP A 93 5.76 -20.48 7.30
C ASP A 93 6.38 -19.78 6.09
N VAL A 94 7.56 -20.23 5.65
CA VAL A 94 8.35 -19.56 4.59
C VAL A 94 7.48 -19.34 3.35
N THR A 95 6.53 -20.26 3.11
CA THR A 95 5.55 -20.14 2.02
C THR A 95 4.54 -19.01 2.25
N GLN A 96 4.13 -18.74 3.49
CA GLN A 96 3.26 -17.63 3.85
C GLN A 96 3.99 -16.28 3.76
N VAL A 97 5.27 -16.21 4.13
CA VAL A 97 6.09 -15.00 3.96
C VAL A 97 6.26 -14.67 2.47
N ALA A 98 6.56 -15.68 1.65
CA ALA A 98 6.67 -15.52 0.19
C ALA A 98 5.35 -14.99 -0.42
N ARG A 99 4.20 -15.60 -0.07
CA ARG A 99 2.89 -15.12 -0.53
C ARG A 99 2.59 -13.68 -0.13
N ILE A 100 2.88 -13.30 1.12
CA ILE A 100 2.67 -11.92 1.60
C ILE A 100 3.56 -10.95 0.82
N ARG A 101 4.81 -11.33 0.55
CA ARG A 101 5.74 -10.52 -0.23
C ARG A 101 5.26 -10.35 -1.67
N GLU A 102 4.88 -11.44 -2.34
CA GLU A 102 4.30 -11.39 -3.69
C GLU A 102 3.07 -10.48 -3.74
N ASP A 103 2.17 -10.59 -2.77
CA ASP A 103 0.99 -9.71 -2.68
C ASP A 103 1.40 -8.25 -2.49
N MET A 104 2.38 -7.98 -1.60
CA MET A 104 2.93 -6.63 -1.42
C MET A 104 3.53 -6.06 -2.69
N GLU A 105 4.26 -6.86 -3.47
CA GLU A 105 4.84 -6.46 -4.75
C GLU A 105 3.74 -6.17 -5.80
N ARG A 106 2.71 -7.03 -5.91
CA ARG A 106 1.54 -6.77 -6.77
C ARG A 106 0.81 -5.48 -6.38
N TYR A 107 0.64 -5.22 -5.08
CA TYR A 107 0.04 -3.97 -4.60
C TYR A 107 0.91 -2.76 -4.86
N ALA A 108 2.25 -2.91 -4.79
CA ALA A 108 3.19 -1.84 -5.10
C ALA A 108 3.08 -1.43 -6.57
N ALA A 109 3.06 -2.39 -7.50
CA ALA A 109 2.87 -2.13 -8.93
C ALA A 109 1.54 -1.41 -9.21
N ARG A 110 0.45 -1.87 -8.57
CA ARG A 110 -0.91 -1.30 -8.72
C ARG A 110 -1.15 -0.05 -7.87
N ARG A 111 -0.14 0.47 -7.17
CA ARG A 111 -0.33 1.53 -6.17
C ARG A 111 -0.71 2.85 -6.85
N LEU A 112 -1.71 3.54 -6.30
CA LEU A 112 -2.08 4.88 -6.77
C LEU A 112 -1.03 5.97 -6.43
N GLN A 113 -0.14 5.70 -5.47
CA GLN A 113 0.93 6.61 -5.08
C GLN A 113 2.28 6.16 -5.61
N PRO A 114 3.17 7.10 -5.97
CA PRO A 114 3.04 8.56 -5.80
C PRO A 114 2.33 9.26 -6.98
N TYR A 115 2.36 8.67 -8.15
CA TYR A 115 2.12 9.34 -9.43
C TYR A 115 0.64 9.73 -9.67
N TYR A 116 -0.31 8.80 -9.49
CA TYR A 116 -1.73 9.13 -9.66
C TYR A 116 -2.18 10.22 -8.70
N ILE A 117 -1.78 10.14 -7.42
CA ILE A 117 -2.17 11.14 -6.41
C ILE A 117 -1.55 12.50 -6.72
N LYS A 118 -0.29 12.54 -7.11
CA LYS A 118 0.40 13.78 -7.47
C LYS A 118 -0.29 14.45 -8.67
N SER A 119 -0.46 13.72 -9.77
CA SER A 119 -1.08 14.21 -10.99
C SER A 119 -2.51 14.72 -10.74
N PHE A 120 -3.34 13.89 -10.08
CA PHE A 120 -4.69 14.27 -9.67
C PHE A 120 -4.69 15.52 -8.79
N PHE A 121 -3.89 15.53 -7.72
CA PHE A 121 -3.91 16.62 -6.76
C PHE A 121 -3.50 17.94 -7.40
N MET A 122 -2.43 17.95 -8.20
CA MET A 122 -1.98 19.18 -8.86
C MET A 122 -3.07 19.77 -9.75
N GLN A 123 -3.68 18.94 -10.61
CA GLN A 123 -4.72 19.38 -11.53
C GLN A 123 -5.99 19.83 -10.79
N ALA A 124 -6.44 19.05 -9.82
CA ALA A 124 -7.64 19.35 -9.04
C ALA A 124 -7.45 20.61 -8.19
N PHE A 125 -6.28 20.74 -7.55
CA PHE A 125 -5.95 21.89 -6.72
C PHE A 125 -5.88 23.18 -7.55
N GLU A 126 -5.27 23.14 -8.73
CA GLU A 126 -5.25 24.27 -9.67
C GLU A 126 -6.66 24.65 -10.16
N THR A 127 -7.49 23.66 -10.51
CA THR A 127 -8.89 23.87 -10.92
C THR A 127 -9.74 24.51 -9.81
N LEU A 128 -9.40 24.25 -8.54
CA LEU A 128 -10.03 24.86 -7.37
C LEU A 128 -9.44 26.24 -7.02
N GLY A 129 -8.53 26.78 -7.86
CA GLY A 129 -7.89 28.08 -7.70
C GLY A 129 -6.65 28.07 -6.80
N GLY A 130 -6.14 26.90 -6.45
CA GLY A 130 -4.89 26.73 -5.73
C GLY A 130 -3.68 26.91 -6.62
N SER A 131 -2.52 27.19 -6.04
CA SER A 131 -1.25 27.28 -6.78
C SER A 131 -0.14 26.54 -6.05
N LEU A 132 0.57 25.72 -6.81
CA LEU A 132 1.70 24.92 -6.37
C LEU A 132 2.92 25.23 -7.26
N SER A 133 4.10 25.35 -6.66
CA SER A 133 5.35 25.59 -7.40
C SER A 133 6.43 24.62 -6.94
N GLU A 134 7.15 24.01 -7.87
CA GLU A 134 8.29 23.16 -7.51
C GLU A 134 9.41 24.02 -6.93
N ARG A 135 9.93 23.58 -5.78
CA ARG A 135 11.01 24.25 -5.06
C ARG A 135 12.32 23.52 -5.28
N GLU A 136 12.26 22.22 -5.11
CA GLU A 136 13.33 21.25 -5.24
C GLU A 136 12.73 20.02 -5.90
N LEU A 137 13.55 19.16 -6.48
CA LEU A 137 13.08 17.97 -7.19
C LEU A 137 12.14 17.14 -6.32
N GLY A 138 10.88 17.03 -6.73
CA GLY A 138 9.85 16.26 -6.02
C GLY A 138 9.31 16.89 -4.73
N ARG A 139 9.68 18.15 -4.42
CA ARG A 139 9.13 18.93 -3.31
C ARG A 139 8.58 20.27 -3.77
N TYR A 140 7.36 20.57 -3.35
CA TYR A 140 6.59 21.69 -3.86
C TYR A 140 6.21 22.66 -2.74
N ARG A 141 6.05 23.94 -3.05
CA ARG A 141 5.48 24.95 -2.15
C ARG A 141 4.05 25.25 -2.54
N VAL A 142 3.13 25.19 -1.56
CA VAL A 142 1.77 25.73 -1.67
C VAL A 142 1.79 27.16 -1.13
N SER A 143 1.78 28.13 -2.03
CA SER A 143 1.87 29.55 -1.67
C SER A 143 0.57 30.10 -1.06
N TYR A 144 -0.57 29.52 -1.45
CA TYR A 144 -1.89 29.86 -0.98
C TYR A 144 -2.88 28.71 -1.21
N VAL A 145 -3.66 28.38 -0.17
CA VAL A 145 -4.80 27.48 -0.24
C VAL A 145 -6.10 28.30 -0.26
N PRO A 146 -6.91 28.19 -1.33
CA PRO A 146 -8.19 28.88 -1.46
C PRO A 146 -9.10 28.74 -0.24
N ALA A 147 -9.80 29.82 0.09
CA ALA A 147 -10.72 29.86 1.23
C ALA A 147 -11.81 28.77 1.16
N ARG A 148 -12.31 28.44 -0.05
CA ARG A 148 -13.29 27.36 -0.27
C ARG A 148 -12.79 26.01 0.25
N ILE A 149 -11.53 25.66 -0.02
CA ILE A 149 -10.93 24.41 0.46
C ILE A 149 -10.84 24.44 1.98
N ARG A 150 -10.33 25.53 2.56
CA ARG A 150 -10.20 25.64 4.03
C ARG A 150 -11.54 25.61 4.76
N GLN A 151 -12.58 26.22 4.17
CA GLN A 151 -13.92 26.19 4.75
C GLN A 151 -14.51 24.78 4.67
N ARG A 152 -14.37 24.11 3.52
CA ARG A 152 -14.85 22.74 3.36
C ARG A 152 -14.19 21.76 4.34
N ALA A 153 -12.88 21.89 4.58
CA ALA A 153 -12.17 21.10 5.58
C ALA A 153 -12.76 21.25 6.99
N LYS A 154 -13.19 22.47 7.36
CA LYS A 154 -13.86 22.73 8.65
C LYS A 154 -15.24 22.07 8.71
N GLU A 155 -16.00 22.11 7.62
CA GLU A 155 -17.32 21.45 7.51
C GLU A 155 -17.20 19.92 7.65
N LEU A 156 -16.14 19.33 7.07
CA LEU A 156 -15.82 17.91 7.21
C LEU A 156 -15.32 17.52 8.61
N GLY A 157 -15.04 18.50 9.49
CA GLY A 157 -14.59 18.25 10.85
C GLY A 157 -13.19 17.63 10.91
N THR A 158 -12.29 17.99 9.99
CA THR A 158 -10.93 17.41 9.95
C THR A 158 -10.20 17.68 11.26
N THR A 159 -9.55 16.65 11.83
CA THR A 159 -8.83 16.74 13.12
C THR A 159 -7.71 17.77 13.08
N VAL A 160 -7.05 17.89 11.92
CA VAL A 160 -6.00 18.87 11.66
C VAL A 160 -6.56 19.89 10.66
N PRO A 161 -6.40 21.19 10.90
CA PRO A 161 -6.89 22.21 9.98
C PRO A 161 -6.07 22.22 8.70
N VAL A 162 -6.72 22.51 7.58
CA VAL A 162 -6.03 22.84 6.33
C VAL A 162 -5.45 24.25 6.44
N TRP A 163 -4.12 24.35 6.35
CA TRP A 163 -3.40 25.61 6.47
C TRP A 163 -3.56 26.48 5.23
N GLU A 164 -3.35 27.79 5.38
CA GLU A 164 -3.37 28.72 4.25
C GLU A 164 -2.16 28.54 3.33
N LYS A 165 -1.04 28.04 3.85
CA LYS A 165 0.22 27.87 3.13
C LYS A 165 0.94 26.62 3.62
N TYR A 166 1.67 25.95 2.73
CA TYR A 166 2.55 24.84 3.06
C TYR A 166 3.93 25.12 2.47
N ASP A 167 4.98 25.13 3.31
CA ASP A 167 6.32 25.51 2.85
C ASP A 167 6.94 24.44 1.93
N ARG A 168 6.77 23.17 2.31
CA ARG A 168 7.17 22.00 1.51
C ARG A 168 6.09 20.94 1.60
N VAL A 169 5.62 20.47 0.46
CA VAL A 169 4.77 19.28 0.31
C VAL A 169 5.44 18.29 -0.64
N CYS A 170 5.19 17.01 -0.44
CA CYS A 170 5.68 15.93 -1.28
C CYS A 170 4.63 14.82 -1.44
N PHE A 171 4.78 14.00 -2.48
CA PHE A 171 3.90 12.88 -2.78
C PHE A 171 4.61 11.53 -2.65
N ASP A 172 5.90 11.57 -2.32
CA ASP A 172 6.78 10.43 -2.16
C ASP A 172 7.39 10.45 -0.75
N LYS A 173 7.43 9.27 -0.11
CA LYS A 173 7.93 9.09 1.26
C LYS A 173 9.41 9.42 1.36
N GLU A 174 10.20 9.12 0.33
CA GLU A 174 11.64 9.41 0.30
C GLU A 174 11.93 10.91 0.29
N ARG A 175 10.95 11.72 -0.11
CA ARG A 175 11.05 13.18 -0.20
C ARG A 175 10.57 13.89 1.07
N ILE A 176 10.08 13.17 2.08
CA ILE A 176 9.62 13.76 3.35
C ILE A 176 10.78 14.42 4.09
N ASN A 177 11.88 13.67 4.26
CA ASN A 177 13.06 14.13 4.98
C ASN A 177 14.28 14.03 4.07
N ILE A 178 14.84 15.18 3.72
CA ILE A 178 16.09 15.26 2.95
C ILE A 178 17.09 16.01 3.81
N SER A 179 18.27 15.41 3.97
CA SER A 179 19.34 15.95 4.80
C SER A 179 19.64 17.41 4.44
N GLY A 180 19.68 18.29 5.45
CA GLY A 180 19.97 19.71 5.28
C GLY A 180 18.79 20.58 4.81
N ALA A 181 17.58 20.01 4.67
CA ALA A 181 16.38 20.76 4.29
C ALA A 181 15.23 20.53 5.30
N PRO A 182 14.25 21.46 5.41
CA PRO A 182 13.06 21.25 6.23
C PRO A 182 12.25 20.03 5.79
N ASN A 183 11.53 19.43 6.74
CA ASN A 183 10.59 18.35 6.45
C ASN A 183 9.46 18.84 5.53
N ALA A 184 9.03 17.97 4.61
CA ALA A 184 7.87 18.20 3.76
C ALA A 184 6.62 17.51 4.33
N ASP A 185 5.48 18.16 4.21
CA ASP A 185 4.18 17.53 4.44
C ASP A 185 3.92 16.47 3.37
N PHE A 186 3.63 15.24 3.78
CA PHE A 186 3.34 14.14 2.87
C PHE A 186 1.87 14.15 2.48
N ILE A 187 1.58 14.49 1.23
CA ILE A 187 0.22 14.53 0.69
C ILE A 187 -0.18 13.11 0.27
N CYS A 188 -0.96 12.46 1.12
CA CYS A 188 -1.45 11.10 0.95
C CYS A 188 -2.91 10.95 1.38
N PRO A 189 -3.60 9.85 1.06
CA PRO A 189 -4.94 9.58 1.57
C PRO A 189 -4.94 9.67 3.10
N GLY A 190 -5.93 10.37 3.67
CA GLY A 190 -5.96 10.71 5.09
C GLY A 190 -5.31 12.05 5.46
N HIS A 191 -4.59 12.69 4.52
CA HIS A 191 -4.10 14.05 4.71
C HIS A 191 -5.26 15.05 4.46
N PRO A 192 -5.58 15.95 5.41
CA PRO A 192 -6.76 16.82 5.32
C PRO A 192 -6.88 17.62 4.02
N LEU A 193 -5.75 18.12 3.51
CA LEU A 193 -5.74 18.87 2.24
C LEU A 193 -6.14 18.00 1.04
N LEU A 194 -5.65 16.77 0.95
CA LEU A 194 -5.99 15.87 -0.15
C LEU A 194 -7.45 15.45 -0.04
N ASP A 195 -7.88 14.99 1.12
CA ASP A 195 -9.23 14.50 1.36
C ASP A 195 -10.27 15.60 1.06
N THR A 196 -9.97 16.84 1.43
CA THR A 196 -10.86 17.99 1.13
C THR A 196 -10.91 18.31 -0.37
N VAL A 197 -9.78 18.20 -1.08
CA VAL A 197 -9.74 18.39 -2.54
C VAL A 197 -10.54 17.28 -3.22
N ILE A 198 -10.39 16.02 -2.81
CA ILE A 198 -11.17 14.88 -3.31
C ILE A 198 -12.66 15.14 -3.09
N ASP A 199 -13.07 15.49 -1.88
CA ASP A 199 -14.47 15.74 -1.53
C ASP A 199 -15.08 16.88 -2.37
N LEU A 200 -14.35 17.98 -2.58
CA LEU A 200 -14.82 19.08 -3.44
C LEU A 200 -14.96 18.68 -4.91
N VAL A 201 -14.05 17.84 -5.42
CA VAL A 201 -14.13 17.33 -6.79
C VAL A 201 -15.32 16.39 -6.95
N LEU A 202 -15.53 15.48 -5.99
CA LEU A 202 -16.67 14.56 -5.99
C LEU A 202 -18.01 15.30 -5.83
N ASP A 203 -18.09 16.32 -4.98
CA ASP A 203 -19.28 17.16 -4.82
C ASP A 203 -19.65 17.86 -6.14
N LYS A 204 -18.65 18.34 -6.87
CA LYS A 204 -18.85 19.07 -8.13
C LYS A 204 -19.12 18.16 -9.34
N HIS A 205 -18.41 17.03 -9.42
CA HIS A 205 -18.35 16.21 -10.64
C HIS A 205 -18.87 14.77 -10.46
N GLY A 206 -19.12 14.31 -9.24
CA GLY A 206 -19.52 12.92 -8.97
C GLY A 206 -20.79 12.49 -9.69
N ASN A 207 -21.78 13.39 -9.81
CA ASN A 207 -23.01 13.09 -10.56
C ASN A 207 -22.76 12.91 -12.08
N LEU A 208 -21.70 13.48 -12.64
CA LEU A 208 -21.35 13.29 -14.06
C LEU A 208 -20.92 11.85 -14.34
N LEU A 209 -20.34 11.15 -13.36
CA LEU A 209 -19.98 9.74 -13.51
C LEU A 209 -21.21 8.88 -13.81
N ARG A 210 -22.37 9.23 -13.23
CA ARG A 210 -23.67 8.57 -13.51
C ARG A 210 -24.27 8.97 -14.86
N SER A 211 -24.07 10.21 -15.30
CA SER A 211 -24.47 10.63 -16.65
C SER A 211 -23.68 9.90 -17.75
N GLY A 212 -22.46 9.47 -17.40
CA GLY A 212 -21.56 8.71 -18.22
C GLY A 212 -20.91 9.51 -19.34
N SER A 213 -20.09 8.82 -20.13
CA SER A 213 -19.36 9.40 -21.26
C SER A 213 -19.22 8.38 -22.39
N VAL A 214 -18.77 8.84 -23.55
CA VAL A 214 -18.39 7.97 -24.67
C VAL A 214 -16.88 8.08 -24.86
N LEU A 215 -16.22 6.93 -24.77
CA LEU A 215 -14.78 6.78 -24.89
C LEU A 215 -14.47 5.91 -26.09
N VAL A 216 -13.31 6.14 -26.72
CA VAL A 216 -12.83 5.35 -27.84
C VAL A 216 -11.64 4.52 -27.40
N ASP A 217 -11.71 3.21 -27.62
CA ASP A 217 -10.58 2.30 -27.49
C ASP A 217 -9.77 2.30 -28.80
N PRO A 218 -8.58 2.90 -28.83
CA PRO A 218 -7.76 2.99 -30.04
C PRO A 218 -7.13 1.65 -30.45
N THR A 219 -7.23 0.63 -29.60
CA THR A 219 -6.53 -0.66 -29.75
C THR A 219 -7.45 -1.76 -30.27
N ASP A 220 -8.76 -1.51 -30.29
CA ASP A 220 -9.76 -2.52 -30.62
C ASP A 220 -10.28 -2.37 -32.06
N PRO A 221 -9.88 -3.25 -32.98
CA PRO A 221 -10.36 -3.27 -34.35
C PRO A 221 -11.78 -3.87 -34.47
N GLY A 222 -12.39 -4.27 -33.35
CA GLY A 222 -13.78 -4.72 -33.31
C GLY A 222 -14.77 -3.66 -33.83
N GLN A 223 -16.01 -4.07 -34.05
CA GLN A 223 -17.10 -3.20 -34.52
C GLN A 223 -18.28 -3.15 -33.54
N GLU A 224 -18.17 -3.77 -32.38
CA GLU A 224 -19.25 -3.84 -31.40
C GLU A 224 -18.91 -2.94 -30.19
N PRO A 225 -19.75 -1.95 -29.83
CA PRO A 225 -19.54 -1.15 -28.64
C PRO A 225 -19.78 -1.98 -27.38
N ARG A 226 -19.21 -1.54 -26.26
CA ARG A 226 -19.40 -2.15 -24.94
C ARG A 226 -19.67 -1.10 -23.87
N ALA A 227 -20.46 -1.43 -22.87
CA ALA A 227 -20.67 -0.57 -21.71
C ALA A 227 -19.68 -0.93 -20.60
N LEU A 228 -18.98 0.07 -20.08
CA LEU A 228 -18.06 -0.01 -18.96
C LEU A 228 -18.74 0.57 -17.72
N PHE A 229 -18.79 -0.19 -16.64
CA PHE A 229 -19.37 0.21 -15.37
C PHE A 229 -18.31 0.32 -14.27
N PHE A 230 -18.47 1.32 -13.41
CA PHE A 230 -17.63 1.56 -12.25
C PHE A 230 -18.41 1.13 -11.02
N LEU A 231 -17.90 0.13 -10.31
CA LEU A 231 -18.50 -0.40 -9.10
C LEU A 231 -17.65 -0.03 -7.90
N GLU A 232 -18.24 0.66 -6.94
CA GLU A 232 -17.66 0.79 -5.62
C GLU A 232 -17.99 -0.45 -4.80
N GLN A 233 -16.97 -1.05 -4.17
CA GLN A 233 -17.16 -2.12 -3.23
C GLN A 233 -16.51 -1.85 -1.88
N ASN A 234 -17.29 -2.07 -0.83
CA ASN A 234 -16.93 -1.79 0.55
C ASN A 234 -16.91 -3.08 1.39
N ILE A 235 -15.90 -3.17 2.24
CA ILE A 235 -15.80 -4.16 3.32
C ILE A 235 -15.81 -3.41 4.63
N GLN A 236 -16.57 -3.94 5.58
CA GLN A 236 -16.82 -3.32 6.87
C GLN A 236 -16.72 -4.33 8.01
N ASP A 237 -16.42 -3.83 9.21
CA ASP A 237 -16.48 -4.59 10.45
C ASP A 237 -17.60 -4.12 11.39
N ALA A 238 -17.87 -4.89 12.44
CA ALA A 238 -18.92 -4.61 13.41
C ALA A 238 -18.53 -3.59 14.50
N ARG A 239 -17.41 -2.87 14.36
CA ARG A 239 -16.93 -1.89 15.36
C ARG A 239 -17.58 -0.51 15.21
N GLY A 240 -18.48 -0.33 14.25
CA GLY A 240 -19.10 0.96 13.95
C GLY A 240 -19.92 1.51 15.12
N THR A 241 -19.80 2.82 15.39
CA THR A 241 -20.64 3.50 16.39
C THR A 241 -22.04 3.72 15.84
N GLN A 242 -23.05 3.09 16.47
CA GLN A 242 -24.51 3.32 16.59
C GLN A 242 -25.32 4.07 15.48
N LYS A 243 -24.77 5.00 14.67
CA LYS A 243 -25.48 5.69 13.58
C LYS A 243 -25.38 5.00 12.22
N SER A 244 -24.32 4.24 11.92
CA SER A 244 -24.21 3.42 10.70
C SER A 244 -23.96 1.93 10.98
N GLY A 245 -23.83 1.53 12.25
CA GLY A 245 -23.68 0.14 12.69
C GLY A 245 -22.36 -0.55 12.32
N GLN A 246 -21.66 -0.12 11.27
CA GLN A 246 -20.49 -0.80 10.73
C GLN A 246 -19.42 0.23 10.28
N ARG A 247 -18.14 -0.10 10.49
CA ARG A 247 -16.99 0.74 10.13
C ARG A 247 -16.40 0.25 8.82
N LEU A 248 -16.25 1.14 7.84
CA LEU A 248 -15.53 0.86 6.59
C LEU A 248 -14.07 0.50 6.89
N ILE A 249 -13.62 -0.64 6.37
CA ILE A 249 -12.26 -1.13 6.56
C ILE A 249 -11.46 -1.31 5.27
N SER A 250 -12.14 -1.46 4.15
CA SER A 250 -11.52 -1.48 2.82
C SER A 250 -12.55 -1.04 1.79
N GLN A 251 -12.10 -0.31 0.79
CA GLN A 251 -12.88 0.17 -0.33
C GLN A 251 -12.08 -0.07 -1.60
N GLU A 252 -12.70 -0.70 -2.59
CA GLU A 252 -12.12 -0.94 -3.93
C GLU A 252 -13.09 -0.41 -5.00
N ILE A 253 -12.52 0.08 -6.11
CA ILE A 253 -13.29 0.38 -7.32
C ILE A 253 -12.99 -0.73 -8.32
N HIS A 254 -14.04 -1.31 -8.87
CA HIS A 254 -13.96 -2.32 -9.90
C HIS A 254 -14.54 -1.81 -11.22
N PHE A 255 -13.96 -2.29 -12.31
CA PHE A 255 -14.40 -1.98 -13.66
C PHE A 255 -14.96 -3.25 -14.28
N VAL A 256 -16.16 -3.18 -14.85
CA VAL A 256 -16.81 -4.32 -15.52
C VAL A 256 -17.30 -3.87 -16.89
N GLU A 257 -16.96 -4.63 -17.92
CA GLU A 257 -17.45 -4.43 -19.27
C GLU A 257 -18.58 -5.42 -19.56
N ILE A 258 -19.62 -4.96 -20.27
CA ILE A 258 -20.71 -5.76 -20.82
C ILE A 258 -20.95 -5.39 -22.28
N ASP A 259 -21.12 -6.39 -23.14
CA ASP A 259 -21.43 -6.21 -24.55
C ASP A 259 -22.92 -6.45 -24.87
N GLU A 260 -23.29 -6.27 -26.13
CA GLU A 260 -24.65 -6.51 -26.63
C GLU A 260 -25.10 -7.96 -26.44
N LYS A 261 -24.17 -8.92 -26.44
CA LYS A 261 -24.43 -10.35 -26.22
C LYS A 261 -24.61 -10.67 -24.72
N SER A 262 -24.57 -9.65 -23.86
CA SER A 262 -24.62 -9.77 -22.40
C SER A 262 -23.44 -10.55 -21.80
N GLU A 263 -22.32 -10.66 -22.51
CA GLU A 263 -21.08 -11.22 -21.96
C GLU A 263 -20.45 -10.18 -21.02
N THR A 264 -20.23 -10.58 -19.77
CA THR A 264 -19.65 -9.72 -18.72
C THR A 264 -18.22 -10.13 -18.43
N ARG A 265 -17.34 -9.14 -18.30
CA ARG A 265 -15.93 -9.37 -17.98
C ARG A 265 -15.34 -8.26 -17.12
N GLY A 266 -14.30 -8.57 -16.36
CA GLY A 266 -13.49 -7.56 -15.68
C GLY A 266 -12.82 -6.61 -16.68
N GLY A 267 -12.90 -5.31 -16.41
CA GLY A 267 -12.26 -4.25 -17.20
C GLY A 267 -10.79 -4.01 -16.83
N GLY A 268 -10.26 -4.72 -15.83
CA GLY A 268 -8.90 -4.49 -15.30
C GLY A 268 -8.85 -3.40 -14.23
N SER A 269 -7.66 -2.81 -14.03
CA SER A 269 -7.43 -1.90 -12.89
C SER A 269 -7.93 -0.48 -13.12
N ALA A 270 -7.80 0.06 -14.34
CA ALA A 270 -8.22 1.41 -14.69
C ALA A 270 -8.28 1.59 -16.22
N PRO A 271 -9.13 0.81 -16.93
CA PRO A 271 -9.11 0.76 -18.41
C PRO A 271 -9.39 2.10 -19.09
N TYR A 272 -10.12 2.99 -18.41
CA TYR A 272 -10.49 4.30 -18.94
C TYR A 272 -9.29 5.22 -19.21
N LEU A 273 -8.13 4.95 -18.61
CA LEU A 273 -6.90 5.71 -18.85
C LEU A 273 -6.29 5.40 -20.22
N ASP A 274 -6.58 4.22 -20.76
CA ASP A 274 -6.12 3.78 -22.06
C ASP A 274 -7.15 4.11 -23.17
N TYR A 275 -8.22 4.83 -22.84
CA TYR A 275 -9.26 5.26 -23.78
C TYR A 275 -9.23 6.77 -23.98
N ARG A 276 -9.43 7.21 -25.23
CA ARG A 276 -9.50 8.64 -25.55
C ARG A 276 -10.95 9.14 -25.55
N PRO A 277 -11.20 10.44 -25.31
CA PRO A 277 -12.49 11.04 -25.58
C PRO A 277 -12.89 10.88 -27.06
N ILE A 278 -14.18 10.66 -27.30
CA ILE A 278 -14.74 10.72 -28.65
C ILE A 278 -14.76 12.17 -29.16
N THR A 279 -14.51 12.37 -30.46
CA THR A 279 -14.67 13.69 -31.07
C THR A 279 -16.13 13.96 -31.46
N PRO A 280 -16.55 15.23 -31.64
CA PRO A 280 -17.92 15.55 -32.05
C PRO A 280 -18.35 14.88 -33.37
N ASP A 281 -17.44 14.80 -34.34
CA ASP A 281 -17.70 14.20 -35.65
C ASP A 281 -17.88 12.67 -35.54
N GLU A 282 -17.02 12.01 -34.76
CA GLU A 282 -17.13 10.57 -34.49
C GLU A 282 -18.42 10.25 -33.72
N LEU A 283 -18.79 11.08 -32.75
CA LEU A 283 -20.03 10.91 -31.98
C LEU A 283 -21.27 10.99 -32.88
N GLN A 284 -21.26 11.87 -33.87
CA GLN A 284 -22.33 11.95 -34.86
C GLN A 284 -22.39 10.67 -35.71
N GLN A 285 -21.24 10.13 -36.11
CA GLN A 285 -21.15 8.91 -36.89
C GLN A 285 -21.72 7.69 -36.14
N ILE A 286 -21.44 7.56 -34.84
CA ILE A 286 -21.82 6.37 -34.07
C ILE A 286 -23.18 6.47 -33.38
N ARG A 287 -23.90 7.59 -33.52
CA ARG A 287 -25.19 7.82 -32.85
C ARG A 287 -26.18 6.65 -33.00
N PRO A 288 -26.34 5.99 -34.17
CA PRO A 288 -27.23 4.83 -34.31
C PRO A 288 -26.89 3.67 -33.37
N PHE A 289 -25.61 3.47 -33.04
CA PHE A 289 -25.16 2.41 -32.13
C PHE A 289 -25.40 2.77 -30.66
N LEU A 290 -25.46 4.05 -30.33
CA LEU A 290 -25.79 4.53 -28.98
C LEU A 290 -27.28 4.47 -28.67
N GLU A 291 -28.12 4.44 -29.72
CA GLU A 291 -29.58 4.28 -29.62
C GLU A 291 -30.02 2.81 -29.64
N ALA A 292 -29.08 1.86 -29.55
CA ALA A 292 -29.38 0.44 -29.55
C ALA A 292 -30.22 0.03 -28.33
N ASP A 293 -31.21 -0.85 -28.54
CA ASP A 293 -32.18 -1.25 -27.51
C ASP A 293 -31.51 -1.86 -26.27
N TRP A 294 -30.40 -2.60 -26.46
CA TRP A 294 -29.69 -3.27 -25.37
C TRP A 294 -29.07 -2.27 -24.37
N LEU A 295 -28.69 -1.07 -24.81
CA LEU A 295 -28.17 0.00 -23.96
C LEU A 295 -29.27 0.68 -23.12
N SER A 296 -30.52 0.57 -23.56
CA SER A 296 -31.70 1.09 -22.85
C SER A 296 -32.28 0.08 -21.85
N GLY A 297 -31.69 -1.12 -21.75
CA GLY A 297 -32.14 -2.19 -20.87
C GLY A 297 -31.93 -1.86 -19.39
N SER A 298 -32.98 -2.01 -18.58
CA SER A 298 -32.94 -1.79 -17.13
C SER A 298 -32.16 -2.88 -16.35
N ASP A 299 -31.69 -3.93 -17.02
CA ASP A 299 -31.04 -5.09 -16.42
C ASP A 299 -29.51 -5.06 -16.51
N LEU A 300 -28.91 -4.13 -17.27
CA LEU A 300 -27.45 -4.03 -17.40
C LEU A 300 -26.74 -3.86 -16.05
N GLU A 301 -27.17 -2.88 -15.24
CA GLU A 301 -26.61 -2.67 -13.90
C GLU A 301 -26.79 -3.90 -13.02
N SER A 302 -27.95 -4.56 -13.08
CA SER A 302 -28.23 -5.76 -12.28
C SER A 302 -27.31 -6.92 -12.66
N ARG A 303 -27.04 -7.14 -13.95
CA ARG A 303 -26.11 -8.16 -14.44
C ARG A 303 -24.68 -7.89 -14.02
N VAL A 304 -24.26 -6.63 -14.13
CA VAL A 304 -22.93 -6.19 -13.76
C VAL A 304 -22.71 -6.33 -12.24
N THR A 305 -23.69 -5.93 -11.43
CA THR A 305 -23.67 -6.13 -9.98
C THR A 305 -23.63 -7.64 -9.63
N ALA A 306 -24.41 -8.47 -10.32
CA ALA A 306 -24.38 -9.92 -10.11
C ALA A 306 -23.00 -10.53 -10.44
N TYR A 307 -22.41 -10.14 -11.58
CA TYR A 307 -21.06 -10.55 -11.97
C TYR A 307 -20.03 -10.16 -10.90
N ALA A 308 -20.10 -8.93 -10.38
CA ALA A 308 -19.20 -8.44 -9.36
C ALA A 308 -19.34 -9.22 -8.04
N ILE A 309 -20.58 -9.52 -7.61
CA ILE A 309 -20.85 -10.33 -6.42
C ILE A 309 -20.26 -11.74 -6.55
N GLU A 310 -20.33 -12.34 -7.74
CA GLU A 310 -19.85 -13.70 -7.98
C GLU A 310 -18.32 -13.77 -8.15
N ASN A 311 -17.72 -12.83 -8.89
CA ASN A 311 -16.34 -12.96 -9.37
C ASN A 311 -15.34 -12.01 -8.68
N LEU A 312 -15.79 -10.86 -8.16
CA LEU A 312 -14.90 -9.81 -7.65
C LEU A 312 -14.94 -9.69 -6.13
N VAL A 313 -16.15 -9.62 -5.55
CA VAL A 313 -16.37 -9.45 -4.11
C VAL A 313 -15.74 -10.56 -3.26
N PRO A 314 -15.81 -11.87 -3.62
CA PRO A 314 -15.22 -12.92 -2.81
C PRO A 314 -13.69 -12.79 -2.71
N GLY A 315 -13.03 -12.39 -3.80
CA GLY A 315 -11.60 -12.14 -3.83
C GLY A 315 -11.20 -10.99 -2.90
N HIS A 316 -11.88 -9.85 -3.00
CA HIS A 316 -11.66 -8.70 -2.12
C HIS A 316 -11.88 -9.06 -0.64
N LEU A 317 -12.99 -9.74 -0.33
CA LEU A 317 -13.32 -10.17 1.03
C LEU A 317 -12.29 -11.14 1.61
N GLY A 318 -11.87 -12.13 0.82
CA GLY A 318 -10.87 -13.12 1.22
C GLY A 318 -9.53 -12.46 1.59
N ARG A 319 -9.04 -11.54 0.75
CA ARG A 319 -7.79 -10.80 1.00
C ARG A 319 -7.85 -10.00 2.29
N VAL A 320 -8.92 -9.22 2.48
CA VAL A 320 -9.08 -8.37 3.67
C VAL A 320 -9.25 -9.20 4.94
N ARG A 321 -10.04 -10.28 4.91
CA ARG A 321 -10.20 -11.19 6.07
C ARG A 321 -8.86 -11.80 6.47
N LEU A 322 -8.12 -12.37 5.53
CA LEU A 322 -6.83 -13.01 5.80
C LEU A 322 -5.86 -12.05 6.51
N GLN A 323 -5.73 -10.82 6.00
CA GLN A 323 -4.82 -9.82 6.58
C GLN A 323 -5.31 -9.34 7.96
N ARG A 324 -6.60 -9.05 8.11
CA ARG A 324 -7.15 -8.51 9.37
C ARG A 324 -7.18 -9.57 10.47
N GLU A 325 -7.61 -10.79 10.18
CA GLU A 325 -7.66 -11.88 11.17
C GLU A 325 -6.28 -12.16 11.73
N LYS A 326 -5.24 -12.24 10.89
CA LYS A 326 -3.85 -12.40 11.31
C LYS A 326 -3.39 -11.27 12.25
N LEU A 327 -3.74 -10.02 11.94
CA LEU A 327 -3.41 -8.87 12.81
C LEU A 327 -4.19 -8.92 14.13
N ILE A 328 -5.46 -9.31 14.10
CA ILE A 328 -6.32 -9.44 15.28
C ILE A 328 -5.78 -10.54 16.20
N ASP A 329 -5.40 -11.71 15.67
CA ASP A 329 -4.83 -12.80 16.46
C ASP A 329 -3.56 -12.36 17.19
N LYS A 330 -2.61 -11.73 16.46
CA LYS A 330 -1.40 -11.17 17.06
C LYS A 330 -1.72 -10.14 18.15
N THR A 331 -2.70 -9.28 17.90
CA THR A 331 -3.12 -8.25 18.85
C THR A 331 -3.76 -8.84 20.09
N LYS A 332 -4.60 -9.89 19.95
CA LYS A 332 -5.24 -10.59 21.07
C LYS A 332 -4.19 -11.19 22.00
N VAL A 333 -3.19 -11.88 21.46
CA VAL A 333 -2.08 -12.45 22.25
C VAL A 333 -1.35 -11.36 23.02
N ALA A 334 -0.90 -10.31 22.32
CA ALA A 334 -0.13 -9.22 22.94
C ALA A 334 -0.92 -8.46 24.03
N VAL A 335 -2.21 -8.18 23.79
CA VAL A 335 -3.09 -7.51 24.76
C VAL A 335 -3.33 -8.40 25.98
N HIS A 336 -3.62 -9.68 25.75
CA HIS A 336 -3.87 -10.63 26.82
C HIS A 336 -2.62 -10.79 27.71
N GLU A 337 -1.45 -11.02 27.13
CA GLU A 337 -0.20 -11.11 27.87
C GLU A 337 0.15 -9.83 28.64
N GLY A 338 0.04 -8.67 27.96
CA GLY A 338 0.38 -7.38 28.56
C GLY A 338 -0.51 -7.03 29.75
N LEU A 339 -1.83 -7.10 29.58
CA LEU A 339 -2.77 -6.75 30.65
C LEU A 339 -2.79 -7.82 31.75
N THR A 340 -2.63 -9.10 31.44
CA THR A 340 -2.52 -10.15 32.47
C THR A 340 -1.30 -9.95 33.37
N LYS A 341 -0.15 -9.54 32.80
CA LYS A 341 1.04 -9.18 33.58
C LYS A 341 0.76 -7.99 34.51
N GLU A 342 0.08 -6.95 34.04
CA GLU A 342 -0.30 -5.81 34.87
C GLU A 342 -1.30 -6.16 35.97
N ILE A 343 -2.31 -6.99 35.66
CA ILE A 343 -3.29 -7.50 36.65
C ILE A 343 -2.55 -8.26 37.75
N ASN A 344 -1.70 -9.22 37.39
CA ASN A 344 -0.91 -10.00 38.35
C ASN A 344 0.01 -9.12 39.19
N HIS A 345 0.59 -8.07 38.59
CA HIS A 345 1.42 -7.11 39.32
C HIS A 345 0.60 -6.39 40.41
N TRP A 346 -0.55 -5.83 40.06
CA TRP A 346 -1.38 -5.08 41.01
C TRP A 346 -2.02 -5.99 42.07
N ASP A 347 -2.40 -7.23 41.72
CA ASP A 347 -2.86 -8.24 42.68
C ASP A 347 -1.74 -8.64 43.66
N GLY A 348 -0.52 -8.80 43.17
CA GLY A 348 0.67 -9.01 44.00
C GLY A 348 0.91 -7.85 44.97
N GLN A 349 0.80 -6.60 44.51
CA GLN A 349 0.90 -5.41 45.37
C GLN A 349 -0.23 -5.36 46.40
N ALA A 350 -1.47 -5.66 46.00
CA ALA A 350 -2.60 -5.73 46.91
C ALA A 350 -2.36 -6.79 48.01
N ASN A 351 -1.87 -7.97 47.65
CA ASN A 351 -1.51 -9.01 48.62
C ASN A 351 -0.43 -8.53 49.61
N ARG A 352 0.60 -7.82 49.12
CA ARG A 352 1.64 -7.21 49.97
C ARG A 352 1.05 -6.15 50.91
N PHE A 353 0.23 -5.23 50.41
CA PHE A 353 -0.41 -4.21 51.26
C PHE A 353 -1.37 -4.83 52.28
N ARG A 354 -2.03 -5.94 51.96
CA ARG A 354 -2.85 -6.71 52.91
C ARG A 354 -2.01 -7.29 54.05
N GLN A 355 -0.80 -7.78 53.78
CA GLN A 355 0.13 -8.23 54.83
C GLN A 355 0.66 -7.05 55.67
N ASP A 356 1.00 -5.93 55.03
CA ASP A 356 1.46 -4.72 55.71
C ASP A 356 0.36 -4.11 56.61
N LEU A 357 -0.90 -4.21 56.20
CA LEU A 357 -2.06 -3.84 57.02
C LEU A 357 -2.16 -4.71 58.28
N LYS A 358 -1.98 -6.04 58.15
CA LYS A 358 -1.92 -6.96 59.30
C LYS A 358 -0.76 -6.64 60.24
N ARG A 359 0.34 -6.08 59.72
CA ARG A 359 1.51 -5.62 60.48
C ARG A 359 1.37 -4.19 61.04
N GLY A 360 0.21 -3.55 60.89
CA GLY A 360 -0.07 -2.23 61.45
C GLY A 360 0.65 -1.07 60.76
N LYS A 361 1.15 -1.24 59.51
CA LYS A 361 1.82 -0.15 58.81
C LYS A 361 0.84 0.99 58.46
N PRO A 362 1.23 2.26 58.65
CA PRO A 362 0.42 3.40 58.25
C PRO A 362 0.24 3.43 56.72
N ASN A 363 -0.90 3.93 56.25
CA ASN A 363 -1.30 4.04 54.83
C ASN A 363 -1.50 2.71 54.06
N ALA A 364 -1.29 1.54 54.68
CA ALA A 364 -1.47 0.24 54.01
C ALA A 364 -2.90 0.00 53.51
N ARG A 365 -3.91 0.52 54.23
CA ARG A 365 -5.33 0.41 53.84
C ARG A 365 -5.63 1.15 52.53
N LEU A 366 -5.18 2.41 52.42
CA LEU A 366 -5.40 3.23 51.22
C LEU A 366 -4.67 2.66 50.00
N ASN A 367 -3.45 2.17 50.19
CA ASN A 367 -2.67 1.57 49.11
C ASN A 367 -3.26 0.22 48.64
N LEU A 368 -3.81 -0.57 49.56
CA LEU A 368 -4.55 -1.80 49.22
C LEU A 368 -5.77 -1.49 48.34
N GLU A 369 -6.56 -0.47 48.72
CA GLU A 369 -7.74 -0.06 47.96
C GLU A 369 -7.37 0.43 46.55
N ARG A 370 -6.35 1.29 46.43
CA ARG A 370 -5.86 1.77 45.13
C ARG A 370 -5.31 0.65 44.24
N ALA A 371 -4.58 -0.30 44.82
CA ALA A 371 -4.07 -1.45 44.07
C ALA A 371 -5.22 -2.33 43.57
N GLY A 372 -6.25 -2.55 44.41
CA GLY A 372 -7.46 -3.28 44.01
C GLY A 372 -8.24 -2.57 42.91
N GLN A 373 -8.39 -1.24 42.99
CA GLN A 373 -9.03 -0.44 41.94
C GLN A 373 -8.29 -0.57 40.61
N ARG A 374 -6.95 -0.45 40.61
CA ARG A 374 -6.14 -0.61 39.41
C ARG A 374 -6.25 -2.02 38.81
N ALA A 375 -6.24 -3.06 39.64
CA ALA A 375 -6.44 -4.43 39.15
C ALA A 375 -7.80 -4.57 38.46
N ALA A 376 -8.87 -4.07 39.09
CA ALA A 376 -10.22 -4.09 38.52
C ALA A 376 -10.33 -3.28 37.20
N GLU A 377 -9.70 -2.11 37.12
CA GLU A 377 -9.62 -1.31 35.88
C GLU A 377 -8.93 -2.07 34.75
N MET A 378 -7.84 -2.79 35.05
CA MET A 378 -7.12 -3.58 34.04
C MET A 378 -7.93 -4.79 33.57
N VAL A 379 -8.67 -5.46 34.47
CA VAL A 379 -9.62 -6.52 34.09
C VAL A 379 -10.71 -5.97 33.17
N ALA A 380 -11.35 -4.87 33.54
CA ALA A 380 -12.39 -4.25 32.71
C ALA A 380 -11.84 -3.81 31.34
N ARG A 381 -10.60 -3.29 31.30
CA ARG A 381 -9.92 -2.93 30.05
C ARG A 381 -9.62 -4.15 29.19
N LEU A 382 -9.20 -5.26 29.79
CA LEU A 382 -8.96 -6.51 29.08
C LEU A 382 -10.25 -7.04 28.47
N GLU A 383 -11.33 -7.14 29.25
CA GLU A 383 -12.65 -7.58 28.77
C GLU A 383 -13.16 -6.70 27.64
N SER A 384 -13.11 -5.37 27.81
CA SER A 384 -13.53 -4.40 26.79
C SER A 384 -12.70 -4.54 25.52
N ARG A 385 -11.37 -4.63 25.64
CA ARG A 385 -10.49 -4.74 24.46
C ARG A 385 -10.65 -6.06 23.73
N MET A 386 -10.86 -7.16 24.46
CA MET A 386 -11.15 -8.46 23.86
C MET A 386 -12.48 -8.43 23.11
N HIS A 387 -13.52 -7.83 23.69
CA HIS A 387 -14.81 -7.65 23.02
C HIS A 387 -14.68 -6.82 21.73
N GLU A 388 -13.95 -5.71 21.75
CA GLU A 388 -13.67 -4.91 20.55
C GLU A 388 -12.96 -5.74 19.46
N LEU A 389 -12.00 -6.58 19.84
CA LEU A 389 -11.27 -7.43 18.88
C LEU A 389 -12.14 -8.54 18.28
N GLU A 390 -13.19 -8.99 18.99
CA GLU A 390 -14.20 -9.87 18.39
C GLU A 390 -15.11 -9.13 17.41
N LEU A 391 -15.48 -7.88 17.69
CA LEU A 391 -16.22 -7.05 16.74
C LEU A 391 -15.39 -6.73 15.49
N ASP A 392 -14.10 -6.42 15.66
CA ASP A 392 -13.15 -6.22 14.54
C ASP A 392 -13.06 -7.48 13.64
N ARG A 393 -13.32 -8.69 14.18
CA ARG A 393 -13.32 -9.96 13.44
C ARG A 393 -14.59 -10.22 12.63
N GLN A 394 -15.70 -9.55 12.97
CA GLN A 394 -16.96 -9.68 12.24
C GLN A 394 -16.91 -8.86 10.95
N ILE A 395 -16.22 -9.41 9.95
CA ILE A 395 -15.97 -8.75 8.66
C ILE A 395 -17.01 -9.20 7.63
N SER A 396 -17.62 -8.22 6.95
CA SER A 396 -18.62 -8.44 5.91
C SER A 396 -18.37 -7.53 4.71
N ALA A 397 -18.77 -8.00 3.53
CA ALA A 397 -18.82 -7.21 2.32
C ALA A 397 -20.23 -6.61 2.14
N THR A 398 -20.33 -5.36 1.73
CA THR A 398 -21.60 -4.79 1.25
C THR A 398 -21.86 -5.22 -0.19
N PRO A 399 -23.08 -5.11 -0.73
CA PRO A 399 -23.29 -5.21 -2.17
C PRO A 399 -22.56 -4.08 -2.90
N PRO A 400 -21.93 -4.36 -4.06
CA PRO A 400 -21.26 -3.33 -4.84
C PRO A 400 -22.28 -2.35 -5.44
N VAL A 401 -21.90 -1.08 -5.48
CA VAL A 401 -22.76 0.03 -5.94
C VAL A 401 -22.21 0.57 -7.25
N VAL A 402 -23.05 0.67 -8.27
CA VAL A 402 -22.69 1.36 -9.51
C VAL A 402 -22.59 2.86 -9.23
N ILE A 403 -21.39 3.42 -9.40
CA ILE A 403 -21.08 4.84 -9.18
C ILE A 403 -20.94 5.61 -10.49
N GLY A 404 -20.77 4.91 -11.61
CA GLY A 404 -20.76 5.51 -12.93
C GLY A 404 -20.59 4.50 -14.06
N GLY A 405 -20.54 5.02 -15.29
CA GLY A 405 -20.27 4.19 -16.46
C GLY A 405 -19.89 5.00 -17.70
N ALA A 406 -19.45 4.31 -18.74
CA ALA A 406 -19.13 4.89 -20.03
C ALA A 406 -19.42 3.89 -21.15
N ILE A 407 -19.74 4.37 -22.34
CA ILE A 407 -19.75 3.54 -23.54
C ILE A 407 -18.36 3.57 -24.15
N VAL A 408 -17.78 2.40 -24.36
CA VAL A 408 -16.49 2.22 -25.00
C VAL A 408 -16.73 1.77 -26.44
N VAL A 409 -16.18 2.56 -27.35
CA VAL A 409 -16.33 2.42 -28.79
C VAL A 409 -14.99 1.93 -29.35
N PRO A 410 -14.94 0.72 -29.93
CA PRO A 410 -13.75 0.27 -30.63
C PRO A 410 -13.40 1.20 -31.80
N ILE A 411 -12.12 1.45 -32.04
CA ILE A 411 -11.69 2.25 -33.20
C ILE A 411 -12.14 1.62 -34.53
N GLY A 412 -12.27 0.30 -34.57
CA GLY A 412 -12.77 -0.43 -35.74
C GLY A 412 -14.19 -0.06 -36.12
N LEU A 413 -15.05 0.32 -35.16
CA LEU A 413 -16.41 0.80 -35.45
C LEU A 413 -16.41 2.18 -36.12
N ILE A 414 -15.46 3.04 -35.76
CA ILE A 414 -15.33 4.40 -36.32
C ILE A 414 -14.66 4.36 -37.70
N LEU A 415 -13.61 3.57 -37.84
CA LEU A 415 -12.84 3.53 -39.08
C LEU A 415 -13.45 2.58 -40.11
N GLY A 416 -14.11 1.50 -39.68
CA GLY A 416 -14.67 0.47 -40.55
C GLY A 416 -13.59 -0.17 -41.40
N GLU A 417 -13.77 -0.20 -42.71
CA GLU A 417 -12.77 -0.69 -43.68
C GLU A 417 -11.48 0.15 -43.69
N ARG A 418 -11.50 1.37 -43.14
CA ARG A 418 -10.30 2.23 -43.02
C ARG A 418 -9.45 1.88 -41.80
N THR A 419 -9.84 0.88 -41.01
CA THR A 419 -9.06 0.45 -39.85
C THR A 419 -7.69 -0.03 -40.31
N PRO A 420 -6.60 0.57 -39.82
CA PRO A 420 -5.25 0.20 -40.24
C PRO A 420 -5.00 -1.30 -40.00
N PRO A 421 -4.57 -2.07 -41.02
CA PRO A 421 -4.23 -3.49 -40.87
C PRO A 421 -3.20 -3.73 -39.76
N GLU A 422 -2.36 -2.73 -39.48
CA GLU A 422 -1.37 -2.73 -38.41
C GLU A 422 -1.98 -3.02 -37.04
N ILE A 423 -3.21 -2.57 -36.76
CA ILE A 423 -3.89 -2.83 -35.47
C ILE A 423 -4.21 -4.33 -35.32
N MET A 424 -4.67 -4.97 -36.40
CA MET A 424 -4.93 -6.41 -36.44
C MET A 424 -3.64 -7.21 -36.36
N ASP A 425 -2.63 -6.80 -37.12
CA ASP A 425 -1.30 -7.43 -37.14
C ASP A 425 -0.61 -7.34 -35.78
N THR A 426 -0.82 -6.22 -35.05
CA THR A 426 -0.25 -6.01 -33.71
C THR A 426 -0.65 -7.13 -32.75
N ARG A 427 -1.93 -7.53 -32.73
CA ARG A 427 -2.42 -8.64 -31.89
C ARG A 427 -1.72 -9.97 -32.20
N ILE A 428 -1.48 -10.26 -33.47
CA ILE A 428 -0.78 -11.49 -33.89
C ILE A 428 0.69 -11.41 -33.45
N THR A 429 1.34 -10.25 -33.67
CA THR A 429 2.73 -10.05 -33.27
C THR A 429 2.91 -10.13 -31.75
N GLU A 430 1.99 -9.58 -30.97
CA GLU A 430 2.03 -9.63 -29.50
C GLU A 430 1.86 -11.07 -28.99
N GLN A 431 0.98 -11.88 -29.58
CA GLN A 431 0.85 -13.29 -29.19
C GLN A 431 2.12 -14.12 -29.46
N ILE A 432 2.81 -13.85 -30.57
CA ILE A 432 4.08 -14.53 -30.88
C ILE A 432 5.15 -14.05 -29.89
N ALA A 433 5.25 -12.75 -29.66
CA ALA A 433 6.18 -12.15 -28.71
C ALA A 433 6.00 -12.70 -27.28
N MET A 434 4.75 -12.81 -26.82
CA MET A 434 4.39 -13.37 -25.53
C MET A 434 4.95 -14.78 -25.32
N ARG A 435 4.79 -15.66 -26.32
CA ARG A 435 5.32 -17.03 -26.21
C ARG A 435 6.84 -17.06 -26.06
N VAL A 436 7.52 -16.19 -26.80
CA VAL A 436 8.99 -16.10 -26.80
C VAL A 436 9.51 -15.59 -25.46
N VAL A 437 8.87 -14.56 -24.89
CA VAL A 437 9.21 -14.04 -23.57
C VAL A 437 8.93 -15.06 -22.47
N MET A 438 7.77 -15.73 -22.50
CA MET A 438 7.46 -16.83 -21.56
C MET A 438 8.49 -17.95 -21.62
N GLN A 439 8.94 -18.31 -22.83
CA GLN A 439 9.99 -19.32 -23.01
C GLN A 439 11.33 -18.84 -22.44
N ALA A 440 11.74 -17.61 -22.75
CA ALA A 440 12.99 -17.02 -22.23
C ALA A 440 12.99 -16.99 -20.69
N GLU A 441 11.90 -16.57 -20.05
CA GLU A 441 11.77 -16.58 -18.59
C GLU A 441 11.87 -18.01 -18.02
N THR A 442 11.29 -18.99 -18.70
CA THR A 442 11.39 -20.40 -18.28
C THR A 442 12.83 -20.91 -18.40
N GLU A 443 13.54 -20.53 -19.46
CA GLU A 443 14.95 -20.90 -19.69
C GLU A 443 15.91 -20.25 -18.67
N LEU A 444 15.57 -19.05 -18.17
CA LEU A 444 16.24 -18.40 -17.05
C LEU A 444 15.98 -19.09 -15.69
N GLY A 445 15.08 -20.08 -15.64
CA GLY A 445 14.69 -20.77 -14.42
C GLY A 445 13.62 -20.03 -13.59
N ASN A 446 12.96 -19.03 -14.19
CA ASN A 446 11.83 -18.35 -13.57
C ASN A 446 10.51 -19.09 -13.83
N HIS A 447 9.47 -18.71 -13.12
CA HIS A 447 8.12 -19.27 -13.26
C HIS A 447 7.16 -18.20 -13.83
N PRO A 448 7.09 -18.04 -15.16
CA PRO A 448 6.25 -17.05 -15.79
C PRO A 448 4.78 -17.48 -15.86
N ARG A 449 3.87 -16.51 -15.71
CA ARG A 449 2.41 -16.65 -15.80
C ARG A 449 1.84 -15.52 -16.65
N ASP A 450 1.06 -15.89 -17.66
CA ASP A 450 0.29 -14.94 -18.48
C ASP A 450 -0.87 -14.35 -17.67
N VAL A 451 -0.87 -13.02 -17.56
CA VAL A 451 -1.88 -12.19 -16.90
C VAL A 451 -2.42 -11.10 -17.82
N SER A 452 -2.08 -11.12 -19.11
CA SER A 452 -2.48 -10.11 -20.12
C SER A 452 -3.99 -9.88 -20.16
N ARG A 453 -4.78 -10.95 -19.98
CA ARG A 453 -6.25 -10.90 -19.93
C ARG A 453 -6.81 -10.17 -18.72
N GLU A 454 -6.05 -10.02 -17.65
CA GLU A 454 -6.47 -9.31 -16.44
C GLU A 454 -6.42 -7.78 -16.63
N LYS A 455 -5.76 -7.26 -17.68
CA LYS A 455 -5.64 -5.82 -17.97
C LYS A 455 -5.14 -5.00 -16.77
N ILE A 456 -4.04 -5.46 -16.18
CA ILE A 456 -3.43 -4.87 -14.97
C ILE A 456 -2.21 -3.98 -15.29
N GLY A 457 -1.89 -3.78 -16.57
CA GLY A 457 -0.82 -2.91 -17.07
C GLY A 457 0.55 -3.57 -17.22
N TYR A 458 0.58 -4.91 -17.26
CA TYR A 458 1.67 -5.75 -17.72
C TYR A 458 1.10 -7.10 -18.16
N ASP A 459 1.82 -7.85 -19.00
CA ASP A 459 1.32 -9.08 -19.60
C ASP A 459 1.74 -10.35 -18.86
N ILE A 460 2.92 -10.36 -18.23
CA ILE A 460 3.49 -11.55 -17.59
C ILE A 460 3.94 -11.23 -16.16
N GLU A 461 3.51 -12.06 -15.20
CA GLU A 461 4.16 -12.16 -13.88
C GLU A 461 5.16 -13.30 -13.91
N SER A 462 6.44 -13.02 -13.68
CA SER A 462 7.48 -14.05 -13.64
C SER A 462 8.14 -14.10 -12.27
N PHE A 463 7.92 -15.18 -11.53
CA PHE A 463 8.56 -15.37 -10.23
C PHE A 463 9.98 -15.89 -10.40
N ASP A 464 10.96 -15.20 -9.83
CA ASP A 464 12.36 -15.58 -9.81
C ASP A 464 12.68 -16.32 -8.50
N PRO A 465 12.91 -17.66 -8.53
CA PRO A 465 13.18 -18.44 -7.33
C PRO A 465 14.52 -18.12 -6.65
N GLN A 466 15.47 -17.49 -7.37
CA GLN A 466 16.78 -17.17 -6.82
C GLN A 466 16.72 -15.93 -5.94
N THR A 467 15.98 -14.90 -6.38
CA THR A 467 15.81 -13.64 -5.65
C THR A 467 14.56 -13.63 -4.76
N GLY A 468 13.61 -14.52 -5.05
CA GLY A 468 12.29 -14.55 -4.44
C GLY A 468 11.41 -13.34 -4.77
N LEU A 469 11.72 -12.62 -5.86
CA LEU A 469 10.97 -11.45 -6.35
C LEU A 469 10.08 -11.85 -7.53
N LEU A 470 8.98 -11.13 -7.70
CA LEU A 470 8.25 -11.09 -8.97
C LEU A 470 8.93 -10.13 -9.96
N ARG A 471 8.82 -10.45 -11.25
CA ARG A 471 9.09 -9.54 -12.37
C ARG A 471 7.76 -9.25 -13.06
N PHE A 472 7.52 -7.98 -13.36
CA PHE A 472 6.32 -7.52 -14.08
C PHE A 472 6.75 -7.18 -15.50
N ILE A 473 6.37 -8.01 -16.47
CA ILE A 473 6.89 -7.92 -17.83
C ILE A 473 5.77 -7.49 -18.77
N GLU A 474 5.98 -6.35 -19.43
CA GLU A 474 5.13 -5.82 -20.50
C GLU A 474 5.76 -6.19 -21.86
N VAL A 475 5.01 -6.83 -22.75
CA VAL A 475 5.56 -7.41 -23.98
C VAL A 475 5.13 -6.62 -25.21
N LYS A 476 6.10 -6.03 -25.91
CA LYS A 476 5.87 -5.30 -27.16
C LYS A 476 6.48 -6.03 -28.35
N GLY A 477 5.63 -6.75 -29.07
CA GLY A 477 5.95 -7.32 -30.38
C GLY A 477 5.91 -6.27 -31.49
N ARG A 478 6.93 -6.22 -32.34
CA ARG A 478 6.98 -5.30 -33.50
C ARG A 478 7.50 -6.01 -34.74
N LYS A 479 6.98 -5.65 -35.91
CA LYS A 479 7.53 -6.10 -37.19
C LYS A 479 8.94 -5.55 -37.38
N ALA A 480 9.79 -6.32 -38.06
CA ALA A 480 11.13 -5.88 -38.42
C ALA A 480 11.12 -4.52 -39.13
N GLY A 481 12.01 -3.63 -38.69
CA GLY A 481 12.13 -2.27 -39.24
C GLY A 481 11.17 -1.21 -38.66
N ALA A 482 10.40 -1.51 -37.61
CA ALA A 482 9.61 -0.49 -36.91
C ALA A 482 10.51 0.56 -36.23
N ASP A 483 10.13 1.84 -36.30
CA ASP A 483 10.92 2.93 -35.68
C ASP A 483 10.52 3.22 -34.22
N THR A 484 9.28 2.86 -33.83
CA THR A 484 8.72 3.23 -32.53
C THR A 484 7.97 2.10 -31.84
N VAL A 485 7.88 2.18 -30.52
CA VAL A 485 7.02 1.34 -29.68
C VAL A 485 6.04 2.24 -28.93
N THR A 486 4.75 1.99 -29.15
CA THR A 486 3.68 2.58 -28.34
C THR A 486 3.56 1.85 -27.01
N VAL A 487 3.52 2.61 -25.92
CA VAL A 487 3.28 2.14 -24.56
C VAL A 487 2.10 2.93 -23.99
N TYR A 488 1.16 2.24 -23.35
CA TYR A 488 -0.07 2.83 -22.84
C TYR A 488 0.11 3.47 -21.46
N HIS A 489 -0.86 4.30 -21.08
CA HIS A 489 -0.81 5.07 -19.85
C HIS A 489 -0.70 4.17 -18.61
N THR A 490 -1.50 3.10 -18.55
CA THR A 490 -1.47 2.14 -17.43
C THR A 490 -0.13 1.40 -17.33
N GLU A 491 0.48 1.02 -18.44
CA GLU A 491 1.79 0.35 -18.51
C GLU A 491 2.91 1.25 -17.97
N ILE A 492 2.92 2.53 -18.37
CA ILE A 492 3.91 3.50 -17.91
C ILE A 492 3.81 3.69 -16.39
N LEU A 493 2.59 3.84 -15.87
CA LEU A 493 2.40 4.06 -14.43
C LEU A 493 2.75 2.82 -13.60
N ASN A 494 2.44 1.61 -14.07
CA ASN A 494 2.91 0.38 -13.42
C ASN A 494 4.43 0.28 -13.43
N GLY A 495 5.08 0.62 -14.55
CA GLY A 495 6.55 0.62 -14.63
C GLY A 495 7.24 1.64 -13.75
N LEU A 496 6.63 2.81 -13.54
CA LEU A 496 7.11 3.81 -12.58
C LEU A 496 6.87 3.40 -11.12
N ASN A 497 5.80 2.64 -10.85
CA ASN A 497 5.50 2.17 -9.50
C ASN A 497 6.39 1.00 -9.05
N ALA A 498 6.85 0.19 -10.00
CA ALA A 498 7.64 -1.02 -9.76
C ALA A 498 8.99 -0.96 -10.49
N GLU A 499 9.70 0.17 -10.42
CA GLU A 499 10.93 0.44 -11.19
C GLU A 499 11.90 -0.77 -11.18
N GLU A 500 12.24 -1.29 -10.00
CA GLU A 500 13.20 -2.40 -9.85
C GLU A 500 12.73 -3.74 -10.44
N GLN A 501 11.41 -3.95 -10.59
CA GLN A 501 10.80 -5.23 -10.97
C GLN A 501 10.20 -5.21 -12.38
N PHE A 502 9.94 -4.02 -12.93
CA PHE A 502 9.25 -3.87 -14.21
C PHE A 502 10.21 -3.97 -15.39
N ILE A 503 9.81 -4.75 -16.39
CA ILE A 503 10.59 -5.02 -17.58
C ILE A 503 9.72 -4.75 -18.81
N LEU A 504 10.20 -3.90 -19.72
CA LEU A 504 9.65 -3.81 -21.06
C LEU A 504 10.41 -4.79 -21.97
N ALA A 505 9.74 -5.88 -22.35
CA ALA A 505 10.28 -6.89 -23.24
C ALA A 505 9.96 -6.55 -24.70
N LEU A 506 11.00 -6.33 -25.50
CA LEU A 506 10.89 -5.98 -26.91
C LEU A 506 11.18 -7.21 -27.76
N VAL A 507 10.26 -7.55 -28.66
CA VAL A 507 10.42 -8.69 -29.57
C VAL A 507 10.23 -8.23 -31.01
N GLU A 508 11.28 -8.36 -31.81
CA GLU A 508 11.21 -8.11 -33.24
C GLU A 508 10.75 -9.38 -33.96
N ILE A 509 9.81 -9.23 -34.90
CA ILE A 509 9.21 -10.33 -35.65
C ILE A 509 9.47 -10.10 -37.13
N ASP A 510 10.22 -11.02 -37.72
CA ASP A 510 10.53 -11.04 -39.14
C ASP A 510 9.90 -12.27 -39.79
N ALA A 511 9.09 -12.06 -40.84
CA ALA A 511 8.39 -13.12 -41.57
C ALA A 511 7.64 -14.16 -40.69
N GLY A 512 7.12 -13.74 -39.53
CA GLY A 512 6.41 -14.61 -38.57
C GLY A 512 7.32 -15.41 -37.62
N GLN A 513 8.63 -15.22 -37.69
CA GLN A 513 9.61 -15.72 -36.73
C GLN A 513 10.02 -14.58 -35.79
N ALA A 514 10.00 -14.86 -34.49
CA ALA A 514 10.49 -13.93 -33.50
C ALA A 514 12.00 -14.05 -33.33
N VAL A 515 12.66 -12.91 -33.25
CA VAL A 515 14.04 -12.79 -32.77
C VAL A 515 14.06 -12.94 -31.24
N GLU A 516 15.22 -13.24 -30.67
CA GLU A 516 15.41 -13.26 -29.22
C GLU A 516 14.91 -11.96 -28.57
N PRO A 517 14.20 -12.06 -27.42
CA PRO A 517 13.63 -10.91 -26.75
C PRO A 517 14.75 -10.03 -26.16
N ARG A 518 14.48 -8.74 -26.04
CA ARG A 518 15.39 -7.75 -25.46
C ARG A 518 14.72 -7.05 -24.30
N TYR A 519 15.34 -7.06 -23.12
CA TYR A 519 14.76 -6.53 -21.89
C TYR A 519 15.26 -5.14 -21.58
N VAL A 520 14.32 -4.20 -21.42
CA VAL A 520 14.59 -2.85 -20.94
C VAL A 520 14.11 -2.73 -19.49
N PHE A 521 15.07 -2.61 -18.58
CA PHE A 521 14.82 -2.34 -17.16
C PHE A 521 14.68 -0.84 -16.93
N ASN A 522 13.85 -0.42 -15.97
CA ASN A 522 13.53 0.99 -15.72
C ASN A 522 13.20 1.77 -17.01
N PRO A 523 12.23 1.29 -17.83
CA PRO A 523 11.99 1.83 -19.16
C PRO A 523 11.48 3.28 -19.14
N PHE A 524 10.82 3.71 -18.06
CA PHE A 524 10.15 5.01 -17.94
C PHE A 524 10.76 5.87 -16.85
N GLN A 525 10.76 7.18 -17.07
CA GLN A 525 11.32 8.16 -16.13
C GLN A 525 10.32 9.27 -15.76
N ARG A 526 9.21 9.36 -16.48
CA ARG A 526 8.21 10.42 -16.32
C ARG A 526 6.82 9.89 -16.61
N GLU A 527 5.86 10.42 -15.88
CA GLU A 527 4.43 10.21 -16.08
C GLU A 527 4.02 10.75 -17.46
N PRO A 528 3.05 10.12 -18.16
CA PRO A 528 2.44 10.72 -19.33
C PRO A 528 1.67 12.00 -18.96
N ASP A 529 1.43 12.86 -19.96
CA ASP A 529 0.53 13.98 -19.77
C ASP A 529 -0.89 13.49 -19.43
N PRO A 530 -1.68 14.21 -18.60
CA PRO A 530 -3.01 13.74 -18.16
C PRO A 530 -4.02 13.43 -19.28
N GLY A 531 -3.81 13.95 -20.49
CA GLY A 531 -4.64 13.68 -21.66
C GLY A 531 -4.03 12.66 -22.63
N ALA A 532 -2.83 12.15 -22.35
CA ALA A 532 -2.14 11.19 -23.20
C ALA A 532 -2.55 9.76 -22.85
N VAL A 533 -3.18 9.09 -23.81
CA VAL A 533 -3.58 7.68 -23.70
C VAL A 533 -2.39 6.73 -23.88
N SER A 534 -1.40 7.15 -24.67
CA SER A 534 -0.18 6.40 -24.92
C SER A 534 0.97 7.31 -25.31
N VAL A 535 2.19 6.80 -25.21
CA VAL A 535 3.42 7.48 -25.61
C VAL A 535 4.19 6.61 -26.59
N ASN A 536 4.67 7.21 -27.68
CA ASN A 536 5.55 6.53 -28.64
C ASN A 536 7.01 6.75 -28.25
N TYR A 537 7.72 5.66 -27.96
CA TYR A 537 9.15 5.67 -27.69
C TYR A 537 9.94 5.26 -28.93
N ASN A 538 11.13 5.83 -29.12
CA ASN A 538 12.03 5.43 -30.19
C ASN A 538 12.59 4.02 -29.92
N LEU A 539 12.37 3.08 -30.84
CA LEU A 539 12.77 1.69 -30.66
C LEU A 539 14.29 1.53 -30.58
N LYS A 540 15.05 2.28 -31.38
CA LYS A 540 16.52 2.21 -31.38
C LYS A 540 17.11 2.68 -30.04
N GLU A 541 16.54 3.72 -29.44
CA GLU A 541 16.97 4.20 -28.12
C GLU A 541 16.64 3.22 -26.99
N LEU A 542 15.51 2.52 -27.09
CA LEU A 542 15.14 1.46 -26.14
C LEU A 542 16.02 0.22 -26.30
N LEU A 543 16.30 -0.21 -27.54
CA LEU A 543 17.19 -1.33 -27.81
C LEU A 543 18.63 -1.05 -27.36
N ALA A 544 19.12 0.18 -27.50
CA ALA A 544 20.45 0.57 -27.04
C ALA A 544 20.66 0.43 -25.52
N ARG A 545 19.60 0.55 -24.72
CA ARG A 545 19.62 0.35 -23.26
C ARG A 545 19.15 -1.05 -22.83
N SER A 546 18.76 -1.89 -23.79
CA SER A 546 18.25 -3.24 -23.51
C SER A 546 19.38 -4.24 -23.25
N LYS A 547 19.07 -5.31 -22.52
CA LYS A 547 19.94 -6.47 -22.31
C LYS A 547 19.29 -7.71 -22.91
N THR A 548 20.10 -8.72 -23.21
CA THR A 548 19.58 -10.09 -23.36
C THR A 548 19.04 -10.57 -22.02
N PRO A 549 17.96 -11.37 -21.99
CA PRO A 549 17.35 -11.88 -20.77
C PRO A 549 18.34 -12.56 -19.82
#